data_AF-A0A965FUT7-F1
#
_entry.id   AF-A0A965FUT7-F1
#
_cell.length_a   1.000
_cell.length_b   1.000
_cell.length_c   1.000
_cell.angle_alpha   90.00
_cell.angle_beta   90.00
_cell.angle_gamma   90.00
#
_symmetry.space_group_name_H-M   'P 1'
#
loop_
_entity.id
_entity.type
_entity.pdbx_description
1 polymer ?
#
loop_
_entity_poly.entity_id
_entity_poly.type
_entity_poly.pdbx_seq_one_letter_code
_entity_poly.pdbx_strand_id
1 'polypeptide(L)'
;MLSAPQTARYGWLLLGVAVAGGLALTIHAGAGLIAIGLPGVLIGWAYSAPPLALNSRGLGEPCVAAGFALVVIGADFVLRHAFSAVPLVAAVSFALLVTNVLYINQFPDREADAQAGKRHWVVRLGARRAVRGYHLIALAAYAWLVAAVVSGTLPPAVLIALGTAPLSMVAAYRLARDAEQPAQLAPAIKLTIAAAVLHGVLLALAILMRGQT
;
A
#
# COMPACT_ATOMS: atom_id res chain seq x y z
N MET A 1 22.27 2.93 -17.85
CA MET A 1 21.17 2.09 -17.32
C MET A 1 21.71 0.68 -17.11
N LEU A 2 21.28 -0.02 -16.05
CA LEU A 2 21.68 -1.42 -15.80
C LEU A 2 21.06 -2.34 -16.86
N SER A 3 21.75 -3.43 -17.22
CA SER A 3 21.17 -4.48 -18.05
C SER A 3 20.13 -5.30 -17.28
N ALA A 4 19.24 -6.02 -17.97
CA ALA A 4 18.24 -6.88 -17.32
C ALA A 4 18.87 -7.93 -16.38
N PRO A 5 19.96 -8.64 -16.74
CA PRO A 5 20.64 -9.55 -15.82
C PRO A 5 21.24 -8.84 -14.59
N GLN A 6 21.80 -7.64 -14.76
CA GLN A 6 22.31 -6.85 -13.63
C GLN A 6 21.18 -6.47 -12.67
N THR A 7 20.06 -5.99 -13.22
CA THR A 7 18.87 -5.62 -12.44
C THR A 7 18.32 -6.80 -11.65
N ALA A 8 18.25 -7.98 -12.29
CA ALA A 8 17.82 -9.21 -11.61
C ALA A 8 18.78 -9.61 -10.47
N ARG A 9 20.09 -9.54 -10.68
CA ARG A 9 21.09 -9.83 -9.64
C ARG A 9 20.95 -8.88 -8.44
N TYR A 10 20.76 -7.59 -8.68
CA TYR A 10 20.49 -6.63 -7.61
C TYR A 10 19.17 -6.94 -6.89
N GLY A 11 18.11 -7.28 -7.62
CA GLY A 11 16.84 -7.69 -7.03
C GLY A 11 16.97 -8.88 -6.08
N TRP A 12 17.69 -9.93 -6.50
CA TRP A 12 17.95 -11.10 -5.64
C TRP A 12 18.82 -10.77 -4.44
N LEU A 13 19.83 -9.92 -4.60
CA LEU A 13 20.68 -9.48 -3.49
C LEU A 13 19.88 -8.71 -2.45
N LEU A 14 19.07 -7.73 -2.87
CA LEU A 14 18.24 -6.94 -1.97
C LEU A 14 17.18 -7.80 -1.28
N LEU A 15 16.58 -8.77 -1.99
CA LEU A 15 15.68 -9.74 -1.39
C LEU A 15 16.40 -10.59 -0.34
N GLY A 16 17.61 -11.06 -0.63
CA GLY A 16 18.44 -11.80 0.32
C GLY A 16 18.77 -11.01 1.59
N VAL A 17 19.10 -9.72 1.44
CA VAL A 17 19.31 -8.80 2.58
C VAL A 17 18.02 -8.63 3.40
N ALA A 18 16.87 -8.48 2.74
CA ALA A 18 15.59 -8.37 3.42
C ALA A 18 15.23 -9.65 4.20
N VAL A 19 15.47 -10.83 3.61
CA VAL A 19 15.28 -12.13 4.29
C VAL A 19 16.22 -12.26 5.48
N ALA A 20 17.51 -11.92 5.33
CA ALA A 20 18.46 -11.96 6.43
C ALA A 20 18.06 -11.03 7.59
N GLY A 21 17.61 -9.81 7.27
CA GLY A 21 17.07 -8.87 8.28
C GLY A 21 15.81 -9.41 8.97
N GLY A 22 14.88 -10.01 8.22
CA GLY A 22 13.69 -10.65 8.78
C GLY A 22 14.01 -11.84 9.68
N LEU A 23 15.00 -12.66 9.32
CA LEU A 23 15.48 -13.76 10.15
C LEU A 23 16.16 -13.25 11.42
N ALA A 24 16.99 -12.20 11.33
CA ALA A 24 17.57 -11.55 12.50
C ALA A 24 16.49 -11.02 13.45
N LEU A 25 15.45 -10.36 12.93
CA LEU A 25 14.30 -9.94 13.73
C LEU A 25 13.55 -11.11 14.35
N THR A 26 13.45 -12.25 13.65
CA THR A 26 12.78 -13.45 14.16
C THR A 26 13.48 -14.02 15.40
N ILE A 27 14.81 -13.93 15.48
CA ILE A 27 15.59 -14.35 16.66
C ILE A 27 15.17 -13.54 17.90
N HIS A 28 14.86 -12.26 17.73
CA HIS A 28 14.45 -11.37 18.82
C HIS A 28 12.95 -11.38 19.10
N ALA A 29 12.12 -11.41 18.05
CA ALA A 29 10.67 -11.26 18.13
C ALA A 29 9.93 -12.59 18.34
N GLY A 30 10.52 -13.71 17.92
CA GLY A 30 9.95 -15.04 17.96
C GLY A 30 9.53 -15.59 16.59
N ALA A 31 9.43 -16.91 16.50
CA ALA A 31 9.17 -17.65 15.25
C ALA A 31 7.85 -17.28 14.54
N GLY A 32 6.88 -16.70 15.26
CA GLY A 32 5.63 -16.22 14.67
C GLY A 32 5.85 -15.17 13.57
N LEU A 33 6.96 -14.41 13.62
CA LEU A 33 7.30 -13.44 12.59
C LEU A 33 7.54 -14.10 11.21
N ILE A 34 7.94 -15.38 11.16
CA ILE A 34 8.08 -16.14 9.91
C ILE A 34 6.73 -16.27 9.20
N ALA A 35 5.64 -16.47 9.95
CA ALA A 35 4.30 -16.57 9.39
C ALA A 35 3.80 -15.26 8.75
N ILE A 36 4.42 -14.12 9.09
CA ILE A 36 4.14 -12.80 8.51
C ILE A 36 5.11 -12.51 7.35
N GLY A 37 6.41 -12.76 7.58
CA GLY A 37 7.48 -12.46 6.63
C GLY A 37 7.45 -13.33 5.38
N LEU A 38 7.14 -14.63 5.51
CA LEU A 38 7.11 -15.55 4.38
C LEU A 38 6.06 -15.15 3.32
N PRO A 39 4.79 -14.87 3.67
CA PRO A 39 3.83 -14.28 2.74
C PRO A 39 4.31 -12.96 2.12
N GLY A 40 4.97 -12.09 2.90
CA GLY A 40 5.52 -10.83 2.41
C GLY A 40 6.60 -11.02 1.33
N VAL A 41 7.54 -11.95 1.54
CA VAL A 41 8.57 -12.34 0.57
C VAL A 41 7.94 -12.92 -0.69
N LEU A 42 6.96 -13.82 -0.53
CA LEU A 42 6.24 -14.44 -1.64
C LEU A 42 5.50 -13.39 -2.47
N ILE A 43 4.79 -12.46 -1.82
CA ILE A 43 4.11 -11.34 -2.50
C ILE A 43 5.14 -10.46 -3.23
N GLY A 44 6.23 -10.08 -2.58
CA GLY A 44 7.25 -9.21 -3.17
C GLY A 44 7.89 -9.83 -4.42
N TRP A 45 8.20 -11.12 -4.39
CA TRP A 45 8.68 -11.85 -5.56
C TRP A 45 7.59 -11.98 -6.64
N ALA A 46 6.41 -12.49 -6.27
CA ALA A 46 5.31 -12.76 -7.21
C ALA A 46 4.77 -11.50 -7.89
N TYR A 47 4.89 -10.34 -7.23
CA TYR A 47 4.44 -9.04 -7.73
C TYR A 47 5.07 -8.69 -9.09
N SER A 48 6.38 -8.88 -9.23
CA SER A 48 7.14 -8.46 -10.41
C SER A 48 7.80 -9.60 -11.19
N ALA A 49 8.17 -10.71 -10.54
CA ALA A 49 8.99 -11.74 -11.18
C ALA A 49 8.15 -12.76 -11.99
N PRO A 50 8.62 -13.17 -13.19
CA PRO A 50 8.10 -14.35 -13.86
C PRO A 50 8.26 -15.61 -13.01
N PRO A 51 7.35 -16.58 -13.12
CA PRO A 51 6.24 -16.64 -14.07
C PRO A 51 4.97 -15.91 -13.62
N LEU A 52 4.90 -15.37 -12.41
CA LEU A 52 3.66 -14.80 -11.86
C LEU A 52 3.41 -13.37 -12.33
N ALA A 53 4.38 -12.47 -12.13
CA ALA A 53 4.30 -11.06 -12.52
C ALA A 53 2.92 -10.42 -12.27
N LEU A 54 2.41 -10.57 -11.04
CA LEU A 54 1.02 -10.29 -10.67
C LEU A 54 0.59 -8.84 -10.98
N ASN A 55 1.49 -7.87 -10.82
CA ASN A 55 1.22 -6.47 -11.18
C ASN A 55 0.86 -6.34 -12.67
N SER A 56 1.64 -6.99 -13.54
CA SER A 56 1.40 -7.04 -14.99
C SER A 56 0.09 -7.74 -15.36
N ARG A 57 -0.54 -8.47 -14.43
CA ARG A 57 -1.81 -9.20 -14.62
C ARG A 57 -3.02 -8.54 -13.97
N GLY A 58 -2.87 -7.34 -13.42
CA GLY A 58 -3.97 -6.61 -12.75
C GLY A 58 -4.26 -7.10 -11.34
N LEU A 59 -3.26 -7.73 -10.70
CA LEU A 59 -3.30 -8.12 -9.29
C LEU A 59 -2.29 -7.30 -8.46
N GLY A 60 -1.80 -6.18 -8.98
CA GLY A 60 -0.84 -5.33 -8.28
C GLY A 60 -1.43 -4.64 -7.05
N GLU A 61 -2.64 -4.12 -7.18
CA GLU A 61 -3.38 -3.42 -6.13
C GLU A 61 -3.64 -4.29 -4.89
N PRO A 62 -4.17 -5.53 -5.01
CA PRO A 62 -4.31 -6.42 -3.86
C PRO A 62 -2.96 -6.88 -3.29
N CYS A 63 -1.93 -7.06 -4.12
CA CYS A 63 -0.58 -7.36 -3.62
C CYS A 63 0.00 -6.22 -2.77
N VAL A 64 -0.15 -4.97 -3.20
CA VAL A 64 0.29 -3.81 -2.42
C VAL A 64 -0.52 -3.69 -1.13
N ALA A 65 -1.85 -3.86 -1.19
CA ALA A 65 -2.68 -3.82 0.01
C ALA A 65 -2.26 -4.90 1.03
N ALA A 66 -2.10 -6.15 0.58
CA ALA A 66 -1.67 -7.25 1.44
C ALA A 66 -0.25 -7.03 1.98
N GLY A 67 0.69 -6.61 1.13
CA GLY A 67 2.08 -6.35 1.52
C GLY A 67 2.19 -5.28 2.60
N PHE A 68 1.53 -4.13 2.41
CA PHE A 68 1.55 -3.06 3.41
C PHE A 68 0.74 -3.41 4.66
N ALA A 69 -0.30 -4.25 4.57
CA ALA A 69 -0.95 -4.79 5.76
C ALA A 69 -0.01 -5.68 6.58
N LEU A 70 0.75 -6.56 5.92
CA LEU A 70 1.74 -7.41 6.59
C LEU A 70 2.86 -6.59 7.24
N VAL A 71 3.25 -5.44 6.68
CA VAL A 71 4.21 -4.53 7.31
C VAL A 71 3.68 -4.01 8.66
N VAL A 72 2.41 -3.59 8.73
CA VAL A 72 1.81 -3.11 9.99
C VAL A 72 1.67 -4.23 11.01
N ILE A 73 1.20 -5.41 10.58
CA ILE A 73 1.06 -6.59 11.45
C ILE A 73 2.43 -7.05 11.97
N GLY A 74 3.45 -7.06 11.11
CA GLY A 74 4.82 -7.40 11.47
C GLY A 74 5.43 -6.42 12.47
N ALA A 75 5.20 -5.11 12.27
CA ALA A 75 5.65 -4.09 13.20
C ALA A 75 5.01 -4.27 14.59
N ASP A 76 3.71 -4.53 14.66
CA ASP A 76 3.03 -4.82 15.93
C ASP A 76 3.56 -6.11 16.58
N PHE A 77 3.75 -7.18 15.80
CA PHE A 77 4.27 -8.44 16.30
C PHE A 77 5.67 -8.30 16.90
N VAL A 78 6.56 -7.54 16.26
CA VAL A 78 7.92 -7.28 16.79
C VAL A 78 7.88 -6.54 18.12
N LEU A 79 6.93 -5.63 18.32
CA LEU A 79 6.79 -4.87 19.57
C LEU A 79 6.07 -5.65 20.67
N ARG A 80 5.08 -6.46 20.30
CA ARG A 80 4.16 -7.13 21.24
C ARG A 80 4.55 -8.57 21.54
N HIS A 81 5.35 -9.20 20.68
CA HIS A 81 5.70 -10.62 20.72
C HIS A 81 4.49 -11.57 20.69
N ALA A 82 3.35 -11.11 20.17
CA ALA A 82 2.11 -11.87 20.10
C ALA A 82 1.23 -11.43 18.92
N PHE A 83 0.42 -12.35 18.41
CA PHE A 83 -0.57 -12.03 17.39
C PHE A 83 -1.75 -11.26 17.96
N SER A 84 -2.26 -10.31 17.17
CA SER A 84 -3.42 -9.50 17.50
C SER A 84 -4.23 -9.19 16.25
N ALA A 85 -5.56 -9.15 16.38
CA ALA A 85 -6.45 -8.74 15.30
C ALA A 85 -6.48 -7.21 15.10
N VAL A 86 -6.13 -6.44 16.14
CA VAL A 86 -6.16 -4.97 16.10
C VAL A 86 -5.25 -4.38 15.00
N PRO A 87 -3.96 -4.76 14.86
CA PRO A 87 -3.11 -4.22 13.80
C PRO A 87 -3.62 -4.59 12.40
N LEU A 88 -4.23 -5.76 12.23
CA LEU A 88 -4.84 -6.15 10.96
C LEU A 88 -5.96 -5.17 10.58
N VAL A 89 -6.85 -4.84 11.52
CA VAL A 89 -7.96 -3.91 11.28
C VAL A 89 -7.44 -2.47 11.06
N ALA A 90 -6.44 -2.03 11.83
CA ALA A 90 -5.82 -0.72 11.64
C ALA A 90 -5.12 -0.61 10.27
N ALA A 91 -4.48 -1.69 9.82
CA ALA A 91 -3.68 -1.67 8.60
C ALA A 91 -4.51 -1.48 7.33
N VAL A 92 -5.76 -1.96 7.27
CA VAL A 92 -6.56 -1.95 6.03
C VAL A 92 -6.74 -0.54 5.47
N SER A 93 -7.12 0.44 6.30
CA SER A 93 -7.31 1.83 5.85
C SER A 93 -6.00 2.41 5.27
N PHE A 94 -4.90 2.25 6.01
CA PHE A 94 -3.59 2.69 5.56
C PHE A 94 -3.13 1.98 4.27
N ALA A 95 -3.26 0.65 4.22
CA ALA A 95 -2.85 -0.16 3.09
C ALA A 95 -3.64 0.19 1.82
N LEU A 96 -4.94 0.48 1.93
CA LEU A 96 -5.75 0.93 0.80
C LEU A 96 -5.30 2.30 0.28
N LEU A 97 -4.93 3.25 1.16
CA LEU A 97 -4.37 4.53 0.71
C LEU A 97 -3.01 4.36 0.02
N VAL A 98 -2.16 3.44 0.50
CA VAL A 98 -0.91 3.10 -0.18
C VAL A 98 -1.17 2.42 -1.54
N THR A 99 -2.16 1.55 -1.62
CA THR A 99 -2.64 1.01 -2.90
C THR A 99 -3.09 2.13 -3.84
N ASN A 100 -3.71 3.18 -3.32
CA ASN A 100 -4.10 4.33 -4.13
C ASN A 100 -2.89 5.13 -4.65
N VAL A 101 -1.77 5.14 -3.91
CA VAL A 101 -0.49 5.68 -4.40
C VAL A 101 0.03 4.87 -5.60
N LEU A 102 0.01 3.54 -5.52
CA LEU A 102 0.31 2.69 -6.69
C LEU A 102 -0.63 3.02 -7.85
N TYR A 103 -1.93 3.05 -7.58
CA TYR A 103 -2.95 3.20 -8.60
C TYR A 103 -2.84 4.52 -9.35
N ILE A 104 -2.57 5.64 -8.67
CA ILE A 104 -2.38 6.92 -9.34
C ILE A 104 -1.07 7.00 -10.14
N ASN A 105 -0.01 6.33 -9.68
CA ASN A 105 1.27 6.27 -10.41
C ASN A 105 1.16 5.50 -11.72
N GLN A 106 0.17 4.62 -11.86
CA GLN A 106 -0.09 3.89 -13.11
C GLN A 106 -0.69 4.76 -14.23
N PHE A 107 -1.18 5.97 -13.94
CA PHE A 107 -1.78 6.84 -14.97
C PHE A 107 -0.75 7.46 -15.91
N PRO A 108 0.32 8.14 -15.43
CA PRO A 108 1.37 8.65 -16.31
C PRO A 108 2.05 7.54 -17.13
N ASP A 109 2.23 6.38 -16.52
CA ASP A 109 3.00 5.27 -17.10
C ASP A 109 2.16 4.36 -18.01
N ARG A 110 0.85 4.60 -18.14
CA ARG A 110 -0.12 3.72 -18.82
C ARG A 110 0.35 3.26 -20.21
N GLU A 111 0.86 4.18 -21.02
CA GLU A 111 1.26 3.87 -22.41
C GLU A 111 2.53 3.03 -22.46
N ALA A 112 3.54 3.40 -21.68
CA ALA A 112 4.79 2.64 -21.57
C ALA A 112 4.53 1.23 -20.99
N ASP A 113 3.66 1.14 -19.97
CA ASP A 113 3.28 -0.12 -19.35
C ASP A 113 2.50 -1.03 -20.31
N ALA A 114 1.60 -0.47 -21.13
CA ALA A 114 0.90 -1.22 -22.17
C ALA A 114 1.87 -1.77 -23.23
N GLN A 115 2.84 -0.97 -23.69
CA GLN A 115 3.88 -1.39 -24.63
C GLN A 115 4.79 -2.48 -24.04
N ALA A 116 5.07 -2.42 -22.75
CA ALA A 116 5.81 -3.44 -22.00
C ALA A 116 4.97 -4.70 -21.68
N GLY A 117 3.73 -4.79 -22.16
CA GLY A 117 2.84 -5.93 -21.97
C GLY A 117 2.19 -6.01 -20.58
N LYS A 118 2.30 -4.98 -19.75
CA LYS A 118 1.58 -4.91 -18.47
C LYS A 118 0.12 -4.60 -18.72
N ARG A 119 -0.76 -5.36 -18.09
CA ARG A 119 -2.22 -5.26 -18.20
C ARG A 119 -2.85 -5.04 -16.82
N HIS A 120 -2.40 -4.01 -16.09
CA HIS A 120 -3.05 -3.56 -14.85
C HIS A 120 -4.35 -2.79 -15.15
N TRP A 121 -5.11 -2.44 -14.11
CA TRP A 121 -6.47 -1.89 -14.28
C TRP A 121 -6.53 -0.57 -15.02
N VAL A 122 -5.56 0.34 -14.81
CA VAL A 122 -5.51 1.63 -15.53
C VAL A 122 -5.29 1.42 -17.04
N VAL A 123 -4.49 0.42 -17.44
CA VAL A 123 -4.34 0.02 -18.85
C VAL A 123 -5.64 -0.59 -19.38
N ARG A 124 -6.27 -1.52 -18.65
CA ARG A 124 -7.48 -2.23 -19.10
C ARG A 124 -8.71 -1.31 -19.24
N LEU A 125 -8.90 -0.42 -18.28
CA LEU A 125 -10.08 0.45 -18.21
C LEU A 125 -9.90 1.73 -19.05
N GLY A 126 -8.65 2.13 -19.30
CA GLY A 126 -8.32 3.45 -19.82
C GLY A 126 -8.43 4.54 -18.76
N ALA A 127 -7.72 5.64 -18.96
CA ALA A 127 -7.55 6.70 -17.96
C ALA A 127 -8.89 7.20 -17.39
N ARG A 128 -9.85 7.60 -18.23
CA ARG A 128 -11.15 8.16 -17.77
C ARG A 128 -11.96 7.22 -16.88
N ARG A 129 -12.03 5.93 -17.22
CA ARG A 129 -12.79 4.95 -16.43
C ARG A 129 -12.02 4.55 -15.17
N ALA A 130 -10.69 4.47 -15.26
CA ALA A 130 -9.82 4.17 -14.14
C ALA A 130 -9.92 5.20 -13.01
N VAL A 131 -10.25 6.46 -13.29
CA VAL A 131 -10.52 7.48 -12.25
C VAL A 131 -11.51 6.98 -11.19
N ARG A 132 -12.52 6.18 -11.57
CA ARG A 132 -13.48 5.59 -10.62
C ARG A 132 -12.80 4.62 -9.65
N GLY A 133 -11.81 3.87 -10.11
CA GLY A 133 -11.02 2.98 -9.26
C GLY A 133 -10.32 3.73 -8.14
N TYR A 134 -9.70 4.88 -8.44
CA TYR A 134 -9.09 5.75 -7.43
C TYR A 134 -10.11 6.18 -6.36
N HIS A 135 -11.29 6.62 -6.79
CA HIS A 135 -12.35 7.06 -5.87
C HIS A 135 -12.84 5.91 -4.98
N LEU A 136 -13.05 4.73 -5.56
CA LEU A 136 -13.51 3.55 -4.83
C LEU A 136 -12.49 3.09 -3.78
N ILE A 137 -11.19 3.08 -4.12
CA ILE A 137 -10.13 2.72 -3.18
C ILE A 137 -10.04 3.73 -2.03
N ALA A 138 -10.06 5.04 -2.34
CA ALA A 138 -10.06 6.09 -1.32
C ALA A 138 -11.29 6.01 -0.41
N LEU A 139 -12.48 5.86 -1.00
CA LEU A 139 -13.73 5.72 -0.24
C LEU A 139 -13.69 4.49 0.66
N ALA A 140 -13.24 3.35 0.15
CA ALA A 140 -13.10 2.13 0.93
C ALA A 140 -12.14 2.29 2.11
N ALA A 141 -11.01 2.99 1.92
CA ALA A 141 -10.06 3.28 2.99
C ALA A 141 -10.70 4.06 4.14
N TYR A 142 -11.31 5.20 3.83
CA TYR A 142 -11.93 6.07 4.85
C TYR A 142 -13.19 5.45 5.47
N ALA A 143 -14.01 4.78 4.67
CA ALA A 143 -15.19 4.06 5.17
C ALA A 143 -14.79 2.92 6.11
N TRP A 144 -13.71 2.20 5.81
CA TRP A 144 -13.18 1.15 6.69
C TRP A 144 -12.75 1.72 8.04
N LEU A 145 -12.04 2.85 8.06
CA LEU A 145 -11.62 3.48 9.33
C LEU A 145 -12.83 3.82 10.20
N VAL A 146 -13.88 4.39 9.61
CA VAL A 146 -15.13 4.70 10.33
C VAL A 146 -15.79 3.42 10.84
N ALA A 147 -15.92 2.40 9.98
CA ALA A 147 -16.51 1.12 10.36
C ALA A 147 -15.76 0.45 11.54
N ALA A 148 -14.42 0.48 11.53
CA ALA A 148 -13.59 -0.07 12.58
C ALA A 148 -13.75 0.64 13.94
N VAL A 149 -14.08 1.94 13.93
CA VAL A 149 -14.39 2.70 15.14
C VAL A 149 -15.82 2.41 15.62
N VAL A 150 -16.79 2.40 14.70
CA VAL A 150 -18.20 2.11 15.01
C VAL A 150 -18.38 0.69 15.56
N SER A 151 -17.60 -0.28 15.07
CA SER A 151 -17.57 -1.65 15.59
C SER A 151 -16.89 -1.79 16.96
N GLY A 152 -16.31 -0.70 17.50
CA GLY A 152 -15.57 -0.70 18.76
C GLY A 152 -14.19 -1.36 18.68
N THR A 153 -13.71 -1.73 17.49
CA THR A 153 -12.42 -2.41 17.32
C THR A 153 -11.24 -1.44 17.43
N LEU A 154 -11.40 -0.21 16.93
CA LEU A 154 -10.42 0.87 17.05
C LEU A 154 -10.97 2.02 17.92
N PRO A 155 -10.09 2.74 18.65
CA PRO A 155 -10.51 3.89 19.43
C PRO A 155 -11.07 5.02 18.56
N PRO A 156 -12.03 5.81 19.06
CA PRO A 156 -12.47 7.04 18.36
C PRO A 156 -11.34 8.03 18.04
N ALA A 157 -10.25 8.03 18.82
CA ALA A 157 -9.09 8.88 18.59
C ALA A 157 -8.48 8.71 17.18
N VAL A 158 -8.58 7.52 16.56
CA VAL A 158 -8.02 7.30 15.21
C VAL A 158 -8.78 8.06 14.12
N LEU A 159 -9.99 8.55 14.40
CA LEU A 159 -10.77 9.36 13.46
C LEU A 159 -10.06 10.66 13.07
N ILE A 160 -9.04 11.10 13.83
CA ILE A 160 -8.16 12.20 13.40
C ILE A 160 -7.52 11.94 12.03
N ALA A 161 -7.28 10.67 11.67
CA ALA A 161 -6.74 10.30 10.37
C ALA A 161 -7.73 10.51 9.20
N LEU A 162 -9.02 10.75 9.46
CA LEU A 162 -9.98 11.24 8.46
C LEU A 162 -9.65 12.66 7.99
N GLY A 163 -8.87 13.42 8.77
CA GLY A 163 -8.38 14.73 8.37
C GLY A 163 -7.54 14.73 7.09
N THR A 164 -7.09 13.56 6.61
CA THR A 164 -6.40 13.43 5.32
C THR A 164 -7.34 13.26 4.12
N ALA A 165 -8.63 12.99 4.33
CA ALA A 165 -9.61 12.81 3.26
C ALA A 165 -9.68 13.99 2.27
N PRO A 166 -9.61 15.27 2.70
CA PRO A 166 -9.55 16.39 1.77
C PRO A 166 -8.38 16.30 0.78
N LEU A 167 -7.22 15.75 1.18
CA LEU A 167 -6.08 15.57 0.28
C LEU A 167 -6.40 14.55 -0.82
N SER A 168 -7.00 13.42 -0.46
CA SER A 168 -7.47 12.43 -1.43
C SER A 168 -8.59 12.97 -2.33
N MET A 169 -9.48 13.82 -1.81
CA MET A 169 -10.53 14.44 -2.61
C MET A 169 -9.95 15.42 -3.65
N VAL A 170 -8.99 16.27 -3.24
CA VAL A 170 -8.33 17.19 -4.18
C VAL A 170 -7.48 16.42 -5.21
N ALA A 171 -6.81 15.35 -4.80
CA ALA A 171 -6.10 14.46 -5.71
C ALA A 171 -7.06 13.81 -6.72
N ALA A 172 -8.21 13.30 -6.25
CA ALA A 172 -9.24 12.70 -7.08
C ALA A 172 -9.82 13.69 -8.09
N TYR A 173 -10.08 14.93 -7.67
CA TYR A 173 -10.55 15.99 -8.56
C TYR A 173 -9.53 16.32 -9.66
N ARG A 174 -8.26 16.51 -9.29
CA ARG A 174 -7.18 16.78 -10.26
C ARG A 174 -6.99 15.61 -11.22
N LEU A 175 -7.01 14.39 -10.70
CA LEU A 175 -6.94 13.17 -11.50
C LEU A 175 -8.11 13.09 -12.48
N ALA A 176 -9.33 13.39 -12.05
CA ALA A 176 -10.51 13.37 -12.92
C ALA A 176 -10.42 14.40 -14.05
N ARG A 177 -9.87 15.58 -13.77
CA ARG A 177 -9.69 16.66 -14.74
C ARG A 177 -8.59 16.36 -15.76
N ASP A 178 -7.46 15.83 -15.28
CA ASP A 178 -6.21 15.76 -16.04
C ASP A 178 -5.78 14.32 -16.38
N ALA A 179 -6.69 13.35 -16.29
CA ALA A 179 -6.42 11.89 -16.38
C ALA A 179 -5.62 11.46 -17.63
N GLU A 180 -5.82 12.15 -18.75
CA GLU A 180 -5.19 11.84 -20.04
C GLU A 180 -3.94 12.68 -20.32
N GLN A 181 -3.50 13.50 -19.36
CA GLN A 181 -2.39 14.42 -19.50
C GLN A 181 -1.29 14.08 -18.48
N PRO A 182 -0.42 13.08 -18.74
CA PRO A 182 0.62 12.62 -17.81
C PRO A 182 1.43 13.75 -17.15
N ALA A 183 1.79 14.78 -17.93
CA ALA A 183 2.55 15.94 -17.45
C ALA A 183 1.86 16.74 -16.33
N GLN A 184 0.53 16.66 -16.22
CA GLN A 184 -0.26 17.40 -15.24
C GLN A 184 -0.61 16.59 -13.99
N LEU A 185 -0.28 15.30 -13.94
CA LEU A 185 -0.67 14.40 -12.84
C LEU A 185 0.24 14.49 -11.60
N ALA A 186 1.42 15.10 -11.71
CA ALA A 186 2.38 15.20 -10.62
C ALA A 186 1.79 15.79 -9.31
N PRO A 187 0.96 16.84 -9.33
CA PRO A 187 0.33 17.34 -8.10
C PRO A 187 -0.67 16.36 -7.48
N ALA A 188 -1.45 15.62 -8.29
CA ALA A 188 -2.40 14.63 -7.79
C ALA A 188 -1.68 13.44 -7.13
N ILE A 189 -0.56 13.02 -7.72
CA ILE A 189 0.33 12.00 -7.15
C ILE A 189 0.88 12.46 -5.79
N LYS A 190 1.43 13.68 -5.71
CA LYS A 190 1.96 14.25 -4.45
C LYS A 190 0.90 14.31 -3.35
N LEU A 191 -0.32 14.72 -3.69
CA LEU A 191 -1.43 14.76 -2.74
C LEU A 191 -1.86 13.37 -2.27
N THR A 192 -1.84 12.38 -3.16
CA THR A 192 -2.13 10.97 -2.80
C THR A 192 -1.08 10.40 -1.86
N ILE A 193 0.21 10.68 -2.12
CA ILE A 193 1.32 10.30 -1.23
C ILE A 193 1.16 10.99 0.13
N ALA A 194 0.90 12.30 0.14
CA ALA A 194 0.69 13.06 1.37
C ALA A 194 -0.48 12.49 2.18
N ALA A 195 -1.59 12.16 1.53
CA ALA A 195 -2.75 11.54 2.17
C ALA A 195 -2.37 10.21 2.85
N ALA A 196 -1.68 9.30 2.15
CA ALA A 196 -1.29 8.01 2.68
C ALA A 196 -0.29 8.12 3.85
N VAL A 197 0.75 8.96 3.69
CA VAL A 197 1.79 9.15 4.72
C VAL A 197 1.21 9.82 5.97
N LEU A 198 0.50 10.94 5.81
CA LEU A 198 -0.11 11.62 6.95
C LEU A 198 -1.14 10.74 7.64
N HIS A 199 -1.90 9.93 6.89
CA HIS A 199 -2.87 9.01 7.48
C HIS A 199 -2.19 7.96 8.34
N GLY A 200 -1.12 7.34 7.85
CA GLY A 200 -0.34 6.37 8.62
C GLY A 200 0.27 6.98 9.89
N VAL A 201 0.83 8.19 9.79
CA VAL A 201 1.39 8.92 10.95
C VAL A 201 0.31 9.24 11.97
N LEU A 202 -0.82 9.82 11.55
CA LEU A 202 -1.93 10.16 12.44
C LEU A 202 -2.54 8.92 13.12
N LEU A 203 -2.69 7.82 12.37
CA LEU A 203 -3.17 6.56 12.92
C LEU A 203 -2.22 6.01 13.98
N ALA A 204 -0.90 5.99 13.70
CA ALA A 204 0.12 5.54 14.65
C ALA A 204 0.16 6.41 15.91
N LEU A 205 0.14 7.74 15.76
CA LEU A 205 0.14 8.67 16.90
C LEU A 205 -1.13 8.52 17.76
N ALA A 206 -2.30 8.41 17.14
CA ALA A 206 -3.56 8.24 17.87
C ALA A 206 -3.59 6.93 18.68
N ILE A 207 -3.05 5.84 18.12
CA ILE A 207 -2.93 4.55 18.82
C ILE A 207 -1.91 4.66 19.97
N LEU A 208 -0.76 5.29 19.74
CA LEU A 208 0.29 5.45 20.73
C LEU A 208 -0.16 6.29 21.93
N MET A 209 -0.82 7.43 21.68
CA MET A 209 -1.28 8.34 22.74
C MET A 209 -2.33 7.70 23.65
N ARG A 210 -3.16 6.78 23.13
CA ARG A 210 -4.10 6.01 23.95
C ARG A 210 -3.40 4.92 24.78
N GLY A 211 -2.32 4.33 24.27
CA GLY A 211 -1.58 3.29 25.01
C GLY A 211 -0.88 3.81 26.29
N GLN A 212 -0.85 5.13 26.50
CA GLN A 212 -0.22 5.79 27.66
C GLN A 212 -1.23 6.23 28.73
N THR A 213 -2.53 6.01 28.53
CA THR A 213 -3.62 6.35 29.47
C THR A 213 -4.35 5.10 29.92
#